data_AF-A0A524JAY1-F1
#
_entry.id   AF-A0A524JAY1-F1
#
_cell.length_a   1.000
_cell.length_b   1.000
_cell.length_c   1.000
_cell.angle_alpha   90.00
_cell.angle_beta   90.00
_cell.angle_gamma   90.00
#
_symmetry.space_group_name_H-M   'P 1'
#
loop_
_entity.id
_entity.type
_entity.pdbx_description
1 polymer ?
#
loop_
_entity_poly.entity_id
_entity_poly.type
_entity_poly.pdbx_seq_one_letter_code
_entity_poly.pdbx_strand_id
1 'polypeptide(L)'
;MNRPIARLYAFVLLLFALLVAFTSNWAVFAADDLETKAENKRPLLEQQKIKRGEIRSTDGELLAVSEPVGKGEQKRFVRSYPTGELFGHPVGYDFITEGRAGIERSENDVLVGKENEFATIIEQLTGSTEQGSDLTLTVDADAQRLATDLLGRQSSPGAVVAIEVKTGAIRVMASTPGYDPNLIPEQFGALNSEDSGSPLVNRATQNPYPPGSTMKVVTAAAALDSGEFTPDSTVDGSSPQDVSGVPLENFGNKSFGTITLTDALTNSVNTAWANVGEQLGTDTMVEYMERFGMYSRPEFDYPEDQIRASGPARGNRLVKSGFDVGRVAIGQGGAEGQMLATPLQMAMVAATIGNDGKLLRPTFLQEVKDRDGRVTDQLEP
;
A
#
# COMPACT_ATOMS: atom_id res chain seq x y z
N MET A 1 17.84 65.38 -21.29
CA MET A 1 18.55 64.13 -20.93
C MET A 1 19.54 63.80 -22.03
N ASN A 2 20.83 63.62 -21.71
CA ASN A 2 21.86 63.36 -22.73
C ASN A 2 21.63 61.97 -23.36
N ARG A 3 21.56 61.87 -24.70
CA ARG A 3 21.25 60.61 -25.42
C ARG A 3 22.13 59.41 -25.00
N PRO A 4 23.44 59.58 -24.73
CA PRO A 4 24.29 58.51 -24.22
C PRO A 4 23.86 58.02 -22.83
N ILE A 5 23.46 58.94 -21.94
CA ILE A 5 23.00 58.61 -20.57
C ILE A 5 21.68 57.85 -20.63
N ALA A 6 20.75 58.26 -21.50
CA ALA A 6 19.48 57.55 -21.69
C ALA A 6 19.66 56.12 -22.21
N ARG A 7 20.62 55.92 -23.14
CA ARG A 7 20.95 54.58 -23.68
C ARG A 7 21.62 53.70 -22.63
N LEU A 8 22.55 54.25 -21.85
CA LEU A 8 23.19 53.51 -20.76
C LEU A 8 22.17 53.11 -19.70
N TYR A 9 21.27 54.03 -19.32
CA TYR A 9 20.19 53.75 -18.37
C TYR A 9 19.25 52.65 -18.87
N ALA A 10 18.82 52.72 -20.13
CA ALA A 10 17.98 51.68 -20.74
C ALA A 10 18.69 50.32 -20.81
N PHE A 11 20.00 50.31 -21.11
CA PHE A 11 20.80 49.10 -21.12
C PHE A 11 20.92 48.47 -19.73
N VAL A 12 21.17 49.29 -18.69
CA VAL A 12 21.23 48.81 -17.30
C VAL A 12 19.87 48.29 -16.82
N LEU A 13 18.77 48.96 -17.15
CA LEU A 13 17.41 48.48 -16.86
C LEU A 13 17.14 47.12 -17.53
N LEU A 14 17.57 46.95 -18.79
CA LEU A 14 17.42 45.69 -19.49
C LEU A 14 18.24 44.57 -18.83
N LEU A 15 19.46 44.85 -18.38
CA LEU A 15 20.27 43.89 -17.62
C LEU A 15 19.61 43.52 -16.28
N PHE A 16 19.03 44.47 -15.56
CA PHE A 16 18.29 44.21 -14.32
C PHE A 16 17.03 43.38 -14.58
N ALA A 17 16.27 43.69 -15.63
CA ALA A 17 15.09 42.92 -16.02
C ALA A 17 15.48 41.48 -16.40
N LEU A 18 16.57 41.28 -17.14
CA LEU A 18 17.11 39.96 -17.45
C LEU A 18 17.57 39.21 -16.20
N LEU A 19 18.24 39.88 -15.27
CA LEU A 19 18.66 39.29 -14.01
C LEU A 19 17.45 38.82 -13.20
N VAL A 20 16.42 39.66 -13.05
CA VAL A 20 15.18 39.33 -12.33
C VAL A 20 14.44 38.19 -13.02
N ALA A 21 14.31 38.20 -14.34
CA ALA A 21 13.68 37.11 -15.08
C ALA A 21 14.45 35.80 -14.89
N PHE A 22 15.78 35.83 -14.97
CA PHE A 22 16.61 34.67 -14.75
C PHE A 22 16.47 34.16 -13.31
N THR A 23 16.63 35.01 -12.29
CA THR A 23 16.49 34.57 -10.89
C THR A 23 15.09 34.08 -10.56
N SER A 24 14.03 34.69 -11.11
CA SER A 24 12.65 34.24 -10.92
C SER A 24 12.40 32.86 -11.53
N ASN A 25 13.05 32.53 -12.66
CA ASN A 25 12.99 31.19 -13.23
C ASN A 25 13.47 30.13 -12.22
N TRP A 26 14.58 30.38 -11.54
CA TRP A 26 15.13 29.44 -10.55
C TRP A 26 14.38 29.45 -9.22
N ALA A 27 13.94 30.64 -8.76
CA ALA A 27 13.35 30.82 -7.45
C ALA A 27 11.86 30.50 -7.37
N VAL A 28 11.14 30.52 -8.50
CA VAL A 28 9.68 30.30 -8.54
C VAL A 28 9.33 29.10 -9.41
N PHE A 29 9.75 29.10 -10.67
CA PHE A 29 9.28 28.09 -11.63
C PHE A 29 10.03 26.77 -11.53
N ALA A 30 11.33 26.80 -11.22
CA ALA A 30 12.14 25.60 -11.05
C ALA A 30 12.36 25.21 -9.57
N ALA A 31 11.71 25.91 -8.63
CA ALA A 31 11.95 25.71 -7.20
C ALA A 31 11.59 24.28 -6.77
N ASP A 32 10.38 23.83 -7.09
CA ASP A 32 9.87 22.49 -6.74
C ASP A 32 10.74 21.38 -7.36
N ASP A 33 11.11 21.54 -8.64
CA ASP A 33 11.99 20.60 -9.35
C ASP A 33 13.40 20.54 -8.74
N LEU A 34 13.92 21.65 -8.21
CA LEU A 34 15.22 21.70 -7.55
C LEU A 34 15.17 21.21 -6.11
N GLU A 35 14.04 21.41 -5.42
CA GLU A 35 13.80 20.90 -4.08
C GLU A 35 13.69 19.37 -4.07
N THR A 36 13.03 18.80 -5.06
CA THR A 36 12.78 17.35 -5.18
C THR A 36 13.95 16.54 -5.75
N LYS A 37 15.03 17.20 -6.20
CA LYS A 37 16.25 16.53 -6.68
C LYS A 37 16.94 15.73 -5.57
N ALA A 38 17.32 14.50 -5.87
CA ALA A 38 18.01 13.60 -4.94
C ALA A 38 19.34 14.17 -4.41
N GLU A 39 20.02 15.02 -5.17
CA GLU A 39 21.26 15.67 -4.75
C GLU A 39 21.03 16.81 -3.75
N ASN A 40 19.81 17.37 -3.69
CA ASN A 40 19.49 18.45 -2.79
C ASN A 40 19.17 17.94 -1.38
N LYS A 41 20.22 17.78 -0.57
CA LYS A 41 20.08 17.32 0.83
C LYS A 41 19.57 18.40 1.79
N ARG A 42 19.37 19.64 1.33
CA ARG A 42 19.04 20.77 2.21
C ARG A 42 17.68 20.61 2.92
N PRO A 43 16.58 20.24 2.24
CA PRO A 43 15.30 20.01 2.91
C PRO A 43 15.38 18.91 3.97
N LEU A 44 16.14 17.85 3.69
CA LEU A 44 16.36 16.73 4.62
C LEU A 44 17.15 17.17 5.88
N LEU A 45 18.14 18.06 5.71
CA LEU A 45 18.90 18.63 6.83
C LEU A 45 18.07 19.63 7.66
N GLU A 46 17.19 20.39 7.04
CA GLU A 46 16.24 21.26 7.76
C GLU A 46 15.20 20.43 8.52
N GLN A 47 14.69 19.35 7.91
CA GLN A 47 13.77 18.41 8.58
C GLN A 47 14.39 17.72 9.80
N GLN A 48 15.71 17.51 9.84
CA GLN A 48 16.39 17.04 11.05
C GLN A 48 16.31 18.00 12.23
N LYS A 49 15.95 19.27 12.03
CA LYS A 49 15.71 20.23 13.12
C LYS A 49 14.29 20.15 13.67
N ILE A 50 13.37 19.54 12.92
CA ILE A 50 11.97 19.37 13.28
C ILE A 50 11.84 18.12 14.15
N LYS A 51 11.14 18.23 15.28
CA LYS A 51 10.76 17.04 16.04
C LYS A 51 9.60 16.37 15.28
N ARG A 52 9.91 15.35 14.49
CA ARG A 52 8.90 14.56 13.78
C ARG A 52 7.91 13.94 14.78
N GLY A 53 6.63 13.92 14.42
CA GLY A 53 5.57 13.37 15.26
C GLY A 53 5.78 11.91 15.65
N GLU A 54 5.28 11.52 16.81
CA GLU A 54 5.29 10.14 17.28
C GLU A 54 4.28 9.30 16.50
N ILE A 55 4.62 8.04 16.23
CA ILE A 55 3.68 7.07 15.66
C ILE A 55 3.38 6.03 16.73
N ARG A 56 2.09 5.80 16.99
CA ARG A 56 1.61 4.84 17.99
C ARG A 56 0.61 3.87 17.35
N SER A 57 0.49 2.66 17.88
CA SER A 57 -0.60 1.74 17.57
C SER A 57 -1.88 2.13 18.33
N THR A 58 -3.00 1.49 17.99
CA THR A 58 -4.32 1.79 18.59
C THR A 58 -4.37 1.46 20.08
N ASP A 59 -3.55 0.52 20.53
CA ASP A 59 -3.35 0.13 21.93
C ASP A 59 -2.28 0.97 22.66
N GLY A 60 -1.67 1.95 21.98
CA GLY A 60 -0.76 2.94 22.55
C GLY A 60 0.72 2.58 22.56
N GLU A 61 1.12 1.44 21.98
CA GLU A 61 2.53 1.06 21.79
C GLU A 61 3.24 2.09 20.91
N LEU A 62 4.44 2.52 21.31
CA LEU A 62 5.22 3.53 20.59
C LEU A 62 6.00 2.87 19.45
N LEU A 63 5.62 3.17 18.21
CA LEU A 63 6.15 2.53 17.01
C LEU A 63 7.32 3.30 16.40
N ALA A 64 7.26 4.64 16.44
CA ALA A 64 8.34 5.50 15.98
C ALA A 64 8.39 6.82 16.77
N VAL A 65 9.60 7.28 17.06
CA VAL A 65 9.86 8.49 17.86
C VAL A 65 11.12 9.19 17.38
N SER A 66 11.17 10.51 17.59
CA SER A 66 12.32 11.35 17.27
C SER A 66 13.09 11.74 18.53
N GLU A 67 14.33 11.25 18.63
CA GLU A 67 15.21 11.50 19.76
C GLU A 67 16.19 12.65 19.48
N PRO A 68 16.38 13.60 20.41
CA PRO A 68 17.30 14.70 20.23
C PRO A 68 18.77 14.24 20.40
N VAL A 69 19.60 14.55 19.41
CA VAL A 69 21.05 14.34 19.41
C VAL A 69 21.75 15.69 19.25
N GLY A 70 22.85 15.89 19.99
CA GLY A 70 23.59 17.15 19.99
C GLY A 70 22.95 18.25 20.85
N LYS A 71 23.47 19.48 20.76
CA LYS A 71 23.03 20.65 21.53
C LYS A 71 23.17 21.94 20.71
N GLY A 72 22.41 22.98 21.06
CA GLY A 72 22.47 24.29 20.40
C GLY A 72 22.12 24.19 18.91
N GLU A 73 22.89 24.86 18.05
CA GLU A 73 22.69 24.82 16.59
C GLU A 73 22.98 23.45 15.95
N GLN A 74 23.65 22.55 16.68
CA GLN A 74 23.89 21.18 16.25
C GLN A 74 22.82 20.21 16.76
N LYS A 75 21.77 20.70 17.46
CA LYS A 75 20.66 19.85 17.87
C LYS A 75 19.94 19.35 16.64
N ARG A 76 19.83 18.03 16.53
CA ARG A 76 19.07 17.34 15.49
C ARG A 76 18.19 16.28 16.13
N PHE A 77 17.19 15.85 15.41
CA PHE A 77 16.36 14.72 15.77
C PHE A 77 16.71 13.53 14.89
N VAL A 78 16.93 12.38 15.53
CA VAL A 78 17.17 11.11 14.87
C VAL A 78 15.96 10.21 15.09
N ARG A 79 15.51 9.54 14.04
CA ARG A 79 14.35 8.65 14.10
C ARG A 79 14.76 7.31 14.72
N SER A 80 13.94 6.82 15.65
CA SER A 80 14.11 5.57 16.39
C SER A 80 12.80 4.78 16.35
N TYR A 81 12.88 3.46 16.23
CA TYR A 81 11.74 2.54 16.12
C TYR A 81 11.80 1.53 17.26
N PRO A 82 11.16 1.80 18.42
CA PRO A 82 11.34 1.02 19.64
C PRO A 82 10.93 -0.46 19.52
N THR A 83 10.07 -0.79 18.56
CA THR A 83 9.56 -2.15 18.33
C THR A 83 10.44 -3.01 17.44
N GLY A 84 11.59 -2.49 16.98
CA GLY A 84 12.49 -3.18 16.05
C GLY A 84 11.77 -3.59 14.76
N GLU A 85 11.92 -4.84 14.34
CA GLU A 85 11.37 -5.35 13.07
C GLU A 85 9.83 -5.48 13.03
N LEU A 86 9.16 -5.49 14.18
CA LEU A 86 7.74 -5.87 14.30
C LEU A 86 6.81 -5.07 13.37
N PHE A 87 7.08 -3.77 13.26
CA PHE A 87 6.33 -2.82 12.44
C PHE A 87 7.16 -2.28 11.27
N GLY A 88 8.21 -2.98 10.87
CA GLY A 88 9.11 -2.55 9.79
C GLY A 88 8.37 -2.22 8.49
N HIS A 89 7.44 -3.08 8.06
CA HIS A 89 6.65 -2.80 6.85
C HIS A 89 5.49 -1.81 7.06
N PRO A 90 4.63 -1.92 8.09
CA PRO A 90 3.57 -0.93 8.31
C PRO A 90 4.11 0.49 8.44
N VAL A 91 5.07 0.71 9.34
CA VAL A 91 5.61 2.05 9.63
C VAL A 91 6.63 2.48 8.58
N GLY A 92 7.49 1.56 8.14
CA GLY A 92 8.56 1.88 7.21
C GLY A 92 9.77 2.47 7.90
N TYR A 93 10.42 3.42 7.23
CA TYR A 93 11.58 4.13 7.76
C TYR A 93 11.67 5.55 7.18
N ASP A 94 12.43 6.42 7.83
CA ASP A 94 12.78 7.79 7.42
C ASP A 94 14.26 8.06 7.70
N PHE A 95 15.08 8.02 6.64
CA PHE A 95 16.49 8.38 6.72
C PHE A 95 16.91 9.24 5.52
N ILE A 96 17.86 10.15 5.75
CA ILE A 96 18.31 11.10 4.73
C ILE A 96 18.90 10.41 3.49
N THR A 97 19.67 9.35 3.69
CA THR A 97 20.45 8.73 2.60
C THR A 97 19.63 7.64 1.90
N GLU A 98 18.90 6.82 2.66
CA GLU A 98 18.15 5.66 2.18
C GLU A 98 16.71 6.00 1.77
N GLY A 99 16.25 7.21 2.12
CA GLY A 99 14.92 7.71 1.80
C GLY A 99 13.85 7.30 2.81
N ARG A 100 12.62 7.17 2.34
CA ARG A 100 11.44 6.86 3.15
C ARG A 100 10.64 5.69 2.62
N ALA A 101 9.98 4.97 3.51
CA ALA A 101 9.05 3.90 3.17
C ALA A 101 7.82 3.90 4.10
N GLY A 102 6.77 3.18 3.72
CA GLY A 102 5.57 3.00 4.56
C GLY A 102 4.89 4.28 5.00
N ILE A 103 4.30 4.26 6.20
CA ILE A 103 3.63 5.42 6.82
C ILE A 103 4.58 6.61 6.98
N GLU A 104 5.86 6.37 7.27
CA GLU A 104 6.86 7.44 7.31
C GLU A 104 6.95 8.21 5.98
N ARG A 105 6.64 7.57 4.85
CA ARG A 105 6.59 8.23 3.54
C ARG A 105 5.22 8.81 3.21
N SER A 106 4.14 8.06 3.38
CA SER A 106 2.79 8.53 2.99
C SER A 106 2.33 9.70 3.87
N GLU A 107 2.59 9.65 5.18
CA GLU A 107 2.15 10.66 6.14
C GLU A 107 3.26 11.65 6.49
N ASN A 108 4.22 11.85 5.58
CA ASN A 108 5.37 12.70 5.86
C ASN A 108 4.98 14.12 6.25
N ASP A 109 4.04 14.72 5.53
CA ASP A 109 3.69 16.12 5.71
C ASP A 109 2.98 16.36 7.05
N VAL A 110 2.17 15.40 7.50
CA VAL A 110 1.57 15.38 8.84
C VAL A 110 2.67 15.27 9.90
N LEU A 111 3.58 14.30 9.72
CA LEU A 111 4.66 14.00 10.65
C LEU A 111 5.71 15.12 10.78
N VAL A 112 5.82 16.04 9.82
CA VAL A 112 6.66 17.25 9.92
C VAL A 112 5.88 18.54 10.18
N GLY A 113 4.55 18.48 10.25
CA GLY A 113 3.71 19.65 10.54
C GLY A 113 3.57 20.63 9.36
N LYS A 114 3.68 20.15 8.11
CA LYS A 114 3.61 20.97 6.88
C LYS A 114 2.18 21.34 6.45
N GLU A 115 1.14 20.81 7.08
CA GLU A 115 -0.26 21.08 6.68
C GLU A 115 -0.70 22.54 6.88
N ASN A 116 0.03 23.32 7.68
CA ASN A 116 -0.30 24.71 7.99
C ASN A 116 0.80 25.69 7.51
N GLU A 117 0.93 25.88 6.19
CA GLU A 117 1.89 26.83 5.59
C GLU A 117 1.86 28.23 6.23
N PHE A 118 0.67 28.70 6.63
CA PHE A 118 0.50 30.00 7.31
C PHE A 118 1.06 30.02 8.73
N ALA A 119 1.01 28.90 9.45
CA ALA A 119 1.53 28.79 10.81
C ALA A 119 3.07 28.73 10.79
N THR A 120 3.65 28.03 9.82
CA THR A 120 5.10 27.90 9.64
C THR A 120 5.80 29.25 9.46
N ILE A 121 5.18 30.20 8.75
CA ILE A 121 5.73 31.55 8.55
C ILE A 121 5.76 32.35 9.85
N ILE A 122 4.71 32.28 10.67
CA ILE A 122 4.64 32.97 11.97
C ILE A 122 5.62 32.33 12.96
N GLU A 123 5.79 31.02 12.90
CA GLU A 123 6.64 30.24 13.80
C GLU A 123 8.13 30.46 13.55
N GLN A 124 8.53 30.57 12.28
CA GLN A 124 9.88 31.02 11.91
C GLN A 124 10.18 32.43 12.43
N LEU A 125 9.16 33.28 12.61
CA LEU A 125 9.31 34.61 13.20
C LEU A 125 9.32 34.58 14.74
N THR A 126 8.65 33.62 15.39
CA THR A 126 8.58 33.51 16.86
C THR A 126 9.64 32.60 17.47
N GLY A 127 10.38 31.83 16.68
CA GLY A 127 11.44 30.92 17.15
C GLY A 127 10.92 29.71 17.93
N SER A 128 9.66 29.30 17.68
CA SER A 128 9.07 28.10 18.26
C SER A 128 9.71 26.84 17.65
N THR A 129 9.80 25.77 18.45
CA THR A 129 10.36 24.49 17.96
C THR A 129 9.34 23.88 16.98
N GLU A 130 9.69 23.75 15.71
CA GLU A 130 8.86 23.04 14.74
C GLU A 130 8.72 21.57 15.20
N GLN A 131 7.48 21.16 15.50
CA GLN A 131 7.11 19.80 15.88
C GLN A 131 5.95 19.37 14.98
N GLY A 132 6.04 18.15 14.43
CA GLY A 132 4.96 17.58 13.64
C GLY A 132 3.84 16.97 14.47
N SER A 133 2.75 16.60 13.80
CA SER A 133 1.60 15.96 14.43
C SER A 133 1.87 14.49 14.71
N ASP A 134 1.35 14.01 15.83
CA ASP A 134 1.42 12.61 16.22
C ASP A 134 0.35 11.79 15.49
N LEU A 135 0.67 10.55 15.15
CA LEU A 135 -0.21 9.60 14.48
C LEU A 135 -0.54 8.44 15.41
N THR A 136 -1.82 8.10 15.50
CA THR A 136 -2.27 6.81 15.99
C THR A 136 -2.69 5.97 14.79
N LEU A 137 -2.13 4.76 14.69
CA LEU A 137 -2.44 3.78 13.66
C LEU A 137 -3.46 2.76 14.17
N THR A 138 -4.22 2.15 13.25
CA THR A 138 -5.25 1.14 13.54
C THR A 138 -4.68 -0.21 13.95
N VAL A 139 -3.37 -0.41 13.79
CA VAL A 139 -2.69 -1.68 14.07
C VAL A 139 -2.81 -2.06 15.55
N ASP A 140 -2.96 -3.36 15.78
CA ASP A 140 -2.99 -3.99 17.10
C ASP A 140 -1.65 -4.70 17.32
N ALA A 141 -0.91 -4.31 18.37
CA ALA A 141 0.47 -4.75 18.52
C ALA A 141 0.59 -6.19 19.01
N ASP A 142 -0.35 -6.66 19.81
CA ASP A 142 -0.40 -8.06 20.24
C ASP A 142 -0.72 -8.99 19.06
N ALA A 143 -1.69 -8.60 18.22
CA ALA A 143 -2.05 -9.33 17.01
C ALA A 143 -0.93 -9.30 15.96
N GLN A 144 -0.25 -8.16 15.80
CA GLN A 144 0.91 -8.04 14.92
C GLN A 144 2.04 -8.96 15.39
N ARG A 145 2.36 -8.99 16.70
CA ARG A 145 3.38 -9.89 17.26
C ARG A 145 3.05 -11.35 17.03
N LEU A 146 1.79 -11.74 17.26
CA LEU A 146 1.33 -13.10 17.01
C LEU A 146 1.47 -13.47 15.52
N ALA A 147 1.05 -12.59 14.61
CA ALA A 147 1.13 -12.84 13.18
C ALA A 147 2.59 -12.99 12.70
N THR A 148 3.48 -12.10 13.15
CA THR A 148 4.90 -12.15 12.81
C THR A 148 5.59 -13.40 13.35
N ASP A 149 5.32 -13.81 14.59
CA ASP A 149 5.86 -15.06 15.17
C ASP A 149 5.35 -16.30 14.44
N LEU A 150 4.04 -16.38 14.13
CA LEU A 150 3.47 -17.50 13.38
C LEU A 150 4.03 -17.60 11.95
N LEU A 151 4.24 -16.46 11.28
CA LEU A 151 4.89 -16.39 9.98
C LEU A 151 6.38 -16.75 10.06
N GLY A 152 7.10 -16.28 11.08
CA GLY A 152 8.52 -16.52 11.28
C GLY A 152 8.85 -18.00 11.56
N ARG A 153 7.89 -18.78 12.05
CA ARG A 153 7.99 -20.23 12.20
C ARG A 153 7.85 -21.01 10.89
N GLN A 154 7.38 -20.36 9.82
CA GLN A 154 7.29 -20.99 8.50
C GLN A 154 8.66 -20.99 7.82
N SER A 155 8.94 -22.04 7.06
CA SER A 155 10.18 -22.14 6.27
C SER A 155 10.18 -21.26 5.03
N SER A 156 9.03 -20.72 4.65
CA SER A 156 8.83 -19.95 3.42
C SER A 156 8.43 -18.51 3.73
N PRO A 157 8.89 -17.52 2.95
CA PRO A 157 8.42 -16.15 3.03
C PRO A 157 6.89 -16.05 2.88
N GLY A 158 6.25 -15.17 3.63
CA GLY A 158 4.80 -15.04 3.63
C GLY A 158 4.33 -13.66 4.10
N ALA A 159 3.02 -13.46 4.08
CA ALA A 159 2.40 -12.26 4.61
C ALA A 159 1.00 -12.55 5.15
N VAL A 160 0.56 -11.71 6.10
CA VAL A 160 -0.77 -11.76 6.71
C VAL A 160 -1.32 -10.34 6.76
N VAL A 161 -2.59 -10.20 6.38
CA VAL A 161 -3.35 -8.96 6.54
C VAL A 161 -4.63 -9.28 7.29
N ALA A 162 -4.94 -8.50 8.32
CA ALA A 162 -6.23 -8.55 9.01
C ALA A 162 -6.91 -7.18 8.89
N ILE A 163 -8.13 -7.18 8.35
CA ILE A 163 -8.93 -5.97 8.15
C ILE A 163 -10.16 -6.05 9.04
N GLU A 164 -10.44 -4.98 9.76
CA GLU A 164 -11.72 -4.80 10.42
C GLU A 164 -12.82 -4.53 9.39
N VAL A 165 -13.78 -5.45 9.32
CA VAL A 165 -14.81 -5.50 8.28
C VAL A 165 -15.65 -4.22 8.19
N LYS A 166 -15.94 -3.58 9.33
CA LYS A 166 -16.88 -2.44 9.39
C LYS A 166 -16.25 -1.11 8.99
N THR A 167 -14.96 -0.95 9.23
CA THR A 167 -14.25 0.33 9.12
C THR A 167 -13.18 0.32 8.03
N GLY A 168 -12.72 -0.87 7.60
CA GLY A 168 -11.54 -0.99 6.73
C GLY A 168 -10.22 -0.85 7.48
N ALA A 169 -10.25 -0.73 8.82
CA ALA A 169 -9.06 -0.56 9.64
C ALA A 169 -8.11 -1.77 9.51
N ILE A 170 -6.85 -1.52 9.19
CA ILE A 170 -5.82 -2.56 9.15
C ILE A 170 -5.36 -2.84 10.58
N ARG A 171 -5.75 -4.00 11.11
CA ARG A 171 -5.34 -4.45 12.45
C ARG A 171 -3.98 -5.14 12.44
N VAL A 172 -3.67 -5.84 11.35
CA VAL A 172 -2.39 -6.54 11.15
C VAL A 172 -1.95 -6.37 9.69
N MET A 173 -0.67 -6.06 9.49
CA MET A 173 0.01 -6.20 8.21
C MET A 173 1.44 -6.68 8.46
N ALA A 174 1.63 -7.99 8.37
CA ALA A 174 2.92 -8.64 8.60
C ALA A 174 3.46 -9.23 7.29
N SER A 175 4.77 -9.17 7.08
CA SER A 175 5.47 -9.75 5.95
C SER A 175 6.82 -10.32 6.42
N THR A 176 7.12 -11.55 6.01
CA THR A 176 8.36 -12.23 6.35
C THR A 176 9.12 -12.66 5.08
N PRO A 177 10.47 -12.58 5.06
CA PRO A 177 11.34 -11.97 6.07
C PRO A 177 11.06 -10.46 6.25
N GLY A 178 11.22 -9.99 7.49
CA GLY A 178 11.09 -8.59 7.90
C GLY A 178 12.43 -7.87 7.94
N TYR A 179 12.42 -6.61 8.35
CA TYR A 179 13.62 -5.84 8.65
C TYR A 179 13.37 -4.92 9.84
N ASP A 180 14.42 -4.64 10.61
CA ASP A 180 14.42 -3.59 11.62
C ASP A 180 14.73 -2.24 10.95
N PRO A 181 13.80 -1.26 10.96
CA PRO A 181 14.04 0.08 10.43
C PRO A 181 15.29 0.75 11.00
N ASN A 182 15.64 0.50 12.26
CA ASN A 182 16.82 1.10 12.89
C ASN A 182 18.14 0.68 12.21
N LEU A 183 18.15 -0.47 11.53
CA LEU A 183 19.33 -1.02 10.87
C LEU A 183 19.50 -0.55 9.43
N ILE A 184 18.53 0.17 8.86
CA ILE A 184 18.56 0.64 7.48
C ILE A 184 19.82 1.46 7.17
N PRO A 185 20.24 2.46 7.98
CA PRO A 185 21.43 3.26 7.66
C PRO A 185 22.73 2.45 7.50
N GLU A 186 22.82 1.29 8.16
CA GLU A 186 24.02 0.45 8.16
C GLU A 186 23.90 -0.75 7.22
N GLN A 187 22.69 -1.28 7.03
CA GLN A 187 22.45 -2.57 6.40
C GLN A 187 21.64 -2.49 5.10
N PHE A 188 21.26 -1.30 4.63
CA PHE A 188 20.42 -1.14 3.43
C PHE A 188 20.94 -1.91 2.21
N GLY A 189 22.26 -1.88 1.97
CA GLY A 189 22.88 -2.63 0.86
C GLY A 189 22.78 -4.14 1.01
N ALA A 190 22.95 -4.67 2.23
CA ALA A 190 22.84 -6.10 2.51
C ALA A 190 21.37 -6.57 2.40
N LEU A 191 20.43 -5.78 2.93
CA LEU A 191 18.99 -6.03 2.87
C LEU A 191 18.42 -5.94 1.44
N ASN A 192 19.12 -5.26 0.52
CA ASN A 192 18.77 -5.19 -0.90
C ASN A 192 19.55 -6.14 -1.81
N SER A 193 20.43 -6.98 -1.25
CA SER A 193 21.17 -7.96 -2.05
C SER A 193 20.24 -9.07 -2.58
N GLU A 194 20.58 -9.65 -3.73
CA GLU A 194 19.76 -10.68 -4.39
C GLU A 194 19.52 -11.90 -3.48
N ASP A 195 20.49 -12.27 -2.64
CA ASP A 195 20.45 -13.44 -1.77
C ASP A 195 19.78 -13.18 -0.40
N SER A 196 19.37 -11.94 -0.11
CA SER A 196 18.80 -11.56 1.19
C SER A 196 17.40 -12.12 1.45
N GLY A 197 16.73 -12.63 0.42
CA GLY A 197 15.31 -12.97 0.48
C GLY A 197 14.38 -11.74 0.43
N SER A 198 14.87 -10.59 -0.01
CA SER A 198 14.10 -9.35 -0.20
C SER A 198 13.27 -8.93 1.04
N PRO A 199 13.90 -8.72 2.20
CA PRO A 199 13.21 -8.32 3.43
C PRO A 199 12.51 -6.96 3.33
N LEU A 200 13.02 -6.04 2.50
CA LEU A 200 12.40 -4.72 2.32
C LEU A 200 11.09 -4.75 1.51
N VAL A 201 10.81 -5.86 0.82
CA VAL A 201 9.59 -6.01 0.02
C VAL A 201 8.43 -6.38 0.94
N ASN A 202 7.42 -5.51 0.98
CA ASN A 202 6.17 -5.80 1.69
C ASN A 202 5.31 -6.74 0.86
N ARG A 203 5.36 -8.05 1.18
CA ARG A 203 4.62 -9.09 0.45
C ARG A 203 3.11 -8.95 0.56
N ALA A 204 2.60 -8.21 1.55
CA ALA A 204 1.17 -7.99 1.71
C ALA A 204 0.58 -7.09 0.61
N THR A 205 1.37 -6.14 0.07
CA THR A 205 0.90 -5.10 -0.84
C THR A 205 1.66 -5.03 -2.17
N GLN A 206 2.93 -5.46 -2.20
CA GLN A 206 3.83 -5.28 -3.35
C GLN A 206 3.96 -6.51 -4.23
N ASN A 207 3.62 -7.70 -3.72
CA ASN A 207 3.76 -8.95 -4.46
C ASN A 207 2.40 -9.58 -4.69
N PRO A 208 1.96 -9.68 -5.96
CA PRO A 208 0.75 -10.40 -6.28
C PRO A 208 1.07 -11.89 -6.55
N TYR A 209 0.23 -12.79 -6.03
CA TYR A 209 0.37 -14.24 -6.09
C TYR A 209 -0.88 -14.87 -6.70
N PRO A 210 -0.80 -16.08 -7.29
CA PRO A 210 -2.01 -16.81 -7.65
C PRO A 210 -2.89 -17.04 -6.42
N PRO A 211 -4.11 -16.48 -6.35
CA PRO A 211 -4.97 -16.59 -5.17
C PRO A 211 -5.57 -17.99 -5.02
N GLY A 212 -5.57 -18.79 -6.10
CA GLY A 212 -6.17 -20.12 -6.13
C GLY A 212 -7.63 -20.09 -5.67
N SER A 213 -8.02 -21.09 -4.88
CA SER A 213 -9.43 -21.28 -4.50
C SER A 213 -10.05 -20.11 -3.73
N THR A 214 -9.27 -19.18 -3.18
CA THR A 214 -9.82 -17.96 -2.56
C THR A 214 -10.55 -17.06 -3.58
N MET A 215 -10.17 -17.13 -4.87
CA MET A 215 -10.86 -16.42 -5.96
C MET A 215 -12.28 -16.93 -6.22
N LYS A 216 -12.60 -18.17 -5.83
CA LYS A 216 -13.96 -18.73 -5.97
C LYS A 216 -14.99 -17.93 -5.18
N VAL A 217 -14.58 -17.15 -4.19
CA VAL A 217 -15.46 -16.21 -3.47
C VAL A 217 -15.96 -15.10 -4.41
N VAL A 218 -15.08 -14.55 -5.25
CA VAL A 218 -15.46 -13.54 -6.26
C VAL A 218 -16.37 -14.17 -7.32
N THR A 219 -16.03 -15.36 -7.80
CA THR A 219 -16.85 -16.12 -8.76
C THR A 219 -18.23 -16.47 -8.20
N ALA A 220 -18.30 -16.86 -6.92
CA ALA A 220 -19.56 -17.15 -6.24
C ALA A 220 -20.43 -15.90 -6.10
N ALA A 221 -19.82 -14.76 -5.72
CA ALA A 221 -20.53 -13.49 -5.67
C ALA A 221 -21.08 -13.11 -7.06
N ALA A 222 -20.27 -13.25 -8.12
CA ALA A 222 -20.69 -13.02 -9.49
C ALA A 222 -21.88 -13.91 -9.92
N ALA A 223 -21.80 -15.21 -9.60
CA ALA A 223 -22.83 -16.19 -9.97
C ALA A 223 -24.18 -15.92 -9.29
N LEU A 224 -24.16 -15.48 -8.03
CA LEU A 224 -25.36 -15.23 -7.25
C LEU A 224 -25.97 -13.85 -7.59
N ASP A 225 -25.14 -12.82 -7.69
CA ASP A 225 -25.59 -11.44 -7.92
C ASP A 225 -26.03 -11.20 -9.39
N SER A 226 -25.55 -12.00 -10.35
CA SER A 226 -26.09 -12.02 -11.72
C SER A 226 -27.50 -12.63 -11.81
N GLY A 227 -27.93 -13.38 -10.80
CA GLY A 227 -29.20 -14.11 -10.78
C GLY A 227 -29.21 -15.40 -11.62
N GLU A 228 -28.09 -15.79 -12.22
CA GLU A 228 -27.97 -17.03 -12.99
C GLU A 228 -27.94 -18.27 -12.10
N PHE A 229 -27.45 -18.13 -10.87
CA PHE A 229 -27.36 -19.20 -9.91
C PHE A 229 -28.02 -18.85 -8.58
N THR A 230 -28.43 -19.88 -7.88
CA THR A 230 -28.86 -19.86 -6.48
C THR A 230 -27.94 -20.79 -5.68
N PRO A 231 -27.91 -20.71 -4.34
CA PRO A 231 -27.16 -21.66 -3.52
C PRO A 231 -27.48 -23.14 -3.82
N ASP A 232 -28.75 -23.43 -4.16
CA ASP A 232 -29.25 -24.77 -4.48
C ASP A 232 -29.10 -25.15 -5.97
N SER A 233 -28.57 -24.25 -6.81
CA SER A 233 -28.32 -24.57 -8.22
C SER A 233 -27.40 -25.78 -8.32
N THR A 234 -27.77 -26.69 -9.23
CA THR A 234 -27.06 -27.95 -9.43
C THR A 234 -25.90 -27.74 -10.41
N VAL A 235 -24.71 -28.20 -10.03
CA VAL A 235 -23.47 -28.09 -10.83
C VAL A 235 -22.77 -29.44 -10.94
N ASP A 236 -22.04 -29.64 -12.03
CA ASP A 236 -21.26 -30.87 -12.26
C ASP A 236 -19.85 -30.75 -11.65
N GLY A 237 -19.66 -31.44 -10.52
CA GLY A 237 -18.39 -31.59 -9.82
C GLY A 237 -17.62 -32.86 -10.19
N SER A 238 -17.93 -33.49 -11.32
CA SER A 238 -17.16 -34.65 -11.81
C SER A 238 -15.70 -34.29 -12.12
N SER A 239 -14.81 -35.28 -12.09
CA SER A 239 -13.38 -35.11 -12.39
C SER A 239 -12.84 -36.37 -13.07
N PRO A 240 -11.94 -36.25 -14.06
CA PRO A 240 -11.52 -35.00 -14.73
C PRO A 240 -12.62 -34.44 -15.64
N GLN A 241 -12.50 -33.18 -16.03
CA GLN A 241 -13.32 -32.54 -17.07
C GLN A 241 -12.45 -31.66 -17.97
N ASP A 242 -12.84 -31.49 -19.23
CA ASP A 242 -12.26 -30.46 -20.10
C ASP A 242 -13.03 -29.15 -19.92
N VAL A 243 -12.32 -28.10 -19.47
CA VAL A 243 -12.86 -26.75 -19.31
C VAL A 243 -12.08 -25.84 -20.24
N SER A 244 -12.76 -25.06 -21.09
CA SER A 244 -12.14 -24.26 -22.16
C SER A 244 -11.25 -25.06 -23.11
N GLY A 245 -11.52 -26.36 -23.27
CA GLY A 245 -10.70 -27.28 -24.06
C GLY A 245 -9.38 -27.69 -23.39
N VAL A 246 -9.22 -27.41 -22.09
CA VAL A 246 -8.03 -27.77 -21.30
C VAL A 246 -8.44 -28.71 -20.15
N PRO A 247 -7.77 -29.87 -19.99
CA PRO A 247 -8.07 -30.81 -18.91
C PRO A 247 -7.90 -30.20 -17.52
N LEU A 248 -8.93 -30.30 -16.69
CA LEU A 248 -8.97 -29.83 -15.30
C LEU A 248 -9.36 -30.99 -14.37
N GLU A 249 -8.64 -31.06 -13.25
CA GLU A 249 -8.89 -32.02 -12.19
C GLU A 249 -9.29 -31.32 -10.89
N ASN A 250 -10.17 -31.97 -10.14
CA ASN A 250 -10.38 -31.65 -8.74
C ASN A 250 -9.17 -32.08 -7.90
N PHE A 251 -9.01 -31.48 -6.73
CA PHE A 251 -7.95 -31.88 -5.80
C PHE A 251 -8.01 -33.39 -5.51
N GLY A 252 -6.87 -34.07 -5.67
CA GLY A 252 -6.78 -35.53 -5.52
C GLY A 252 -7.58 -36.34 -6.55
N ASN A 253 -7.97 -35.72 -7.67
CA ASN A 253 -8.85 -36.29 -8.70
C ASN A 253 -10.18 -36.83 -8.16
N LYS A 254 -10.69 -36.22 -7.08
CA LYS A 254 -11.97 -36.60 -6.48
C LYS A 254 -13.12 -36.16 -7.37
N SER A 255 -13.95 -37.12 -7.77
CA SER A 255 -15.21 -36.84 -8.47
C SER A 255 -16.33 -36.68 -7.44
N PHE A 256 -17.05 -35.56 -7.50
CA PHE A 256 -18.19 -35.29 -6.63
C PHE A 256 -19.53 -35.59 -7.31
N GLY A 257 -19.51 -35.81 -8.63
CA GLY A 257 -20.73 -35.93 -9.44
C GLY A 257 -21.55 -34.64 -9.39
N THR A 258 -22.86 -34.78 -9.50
CA THR A 258 -23.81 -33.67 -9.44
C THR A 258 -24.03 -33.23 -7.99
N ILE A 259 -23.71 -31.96 -7.69
CA ILE A 259 -23.79 -31.37 -6.34
C ILE A 259 -24.43 -29.98 -6.38
N THR A 260 -24.77 -29.42 -5.22
CA THR A 260 -25.24 -28.03 -5.13
C THR A 260 -24.08 -27.04 -5.28
N LEU A 261 -24.37 -25.79 -5.62
CA LEU A 261 -23.37 -24.71 -5.65
C LEU A 261 -22.77 -24.48 -4.25
N THR A 262 -23.59 -24.59 -3.20
CA THR A 262 -23.11 -24.57 -1.80
C THR A 262 -22.12 -25.69 -1.51
N ASP A 263 -22.40 -26.92 -1.92
CA ASP A 263 -21.48 -28.06 -1.75
C ASP A 263 -20.20 -27.85 -2.56
N ALA A 264 -20.31 -27.28 -3.76
CA ALA A 264 -19.16 -26.97 -4.61
C ALA A 264 -18.23 -25.95 -3.97
N LEU A 265 -18.75 -24.90 -3.32
CA LEU A 265 -17.93 -23.95 -2.55
C LEU A 265 -17.32 -24.61 -1.32
N THR A 266 -18.13 -25.35 -0.56
CA THR A 266 -17.73 -26.03 0.69
C THR A 266 -16.57 -26.99 0.47
N ASN A 267 -16.59 -27.73 -0.64
CA ASN A 267 -15.55 -28.70 -1.00
C ASN A 267 -14.49 -28.12 -1.96
N SER A 268 -14.59 -26.83 -2.30
CA SER A 268 -13.70 -26.15 -3.23
C SER A 268 -13.52 -26.89 -4.56
N VAL A 269 -14.61 -27.34 -5.18
CA VAL A 269 -14.59 -28.19 -6.38
C VAL A 269 -14.15 -27.39 -7.61
N ASN A 270 -12.99 -27.71 -8.17
CA ASN A 270 -12.37 -26.94 -9.27
C ASN A 270 -13.20 -26.99 -10.55
N THR A 271 -13.61 -28.18 -10.98
CA THR A 271 -14.35 -28.37 -12.24
C THR A 271 -15.67 -27.61 -12.23
N ALA A 272 -16.42 -27.71 -11.14
CA ALA A 272 -17.66 -26.96 -10.95
C ALA A 272 -17.45 -25.44 -11.03
N TRP A 273 -16.50 -24.88 -10.28
CA TRP A 273 -16.27 -23.43 -10.26
C TRP A 273 -15.65 -22.88 -11.56
N ALA A 274 -14.88 -23.69 -12.28
CA ALA A 274 -14.36 -23.31 -13.57
C ALA A 274 -15.48 -23.25 -14.62
N ASN A 275 -16.38 -24.24 -14.65
CA ASN A 275 -17.57 -24.22 -15.51
C ASN A 275 -18.51 -23.06 -15.18
N VAL A 276 -18.71 -22.74 -13.90
CA VAL A 276 -19.49 -21.55 -13.49
C VAL A 276 -18.85 -20.28 -14.06
N GLY A 277 -17.52 -20.16 -13.96
CA GLY A 277 -16.79 -19.03 -14.56
C GLY A 277 -16.95 -18.94 -16.08
N GLU A 278 -16.95 -20.07 -16.78
CA GLU A 278 -17.23 -20.10 -18.22
C GLU A 278 -18.64 -19.68 -18.56
N GLN A 279 -19.62 -20.15 -17.81
CA GLN A 279 -21.02 -19.82 -18.02
C GLN A 279 -21.29 -18.33 -17.82
N LEU A 280 -20.70 -17.72 -16.79
CA LEU A 280 -20.77 -16.28 -16.55
C LEU A 280 -20.06 -15.47 -17.65
N GLY A 281 -18.99 -16.03 -18.22
CA GLY A 281 -18.20 -15.41 -19.27
C GLY A 281 -17.20 -14.35 -18.76
N THR A 282 -16.28 -13.98 -19.65
CA THR A 282 -15.16 -13.06 -19.33
C THR A 282 -15.63 -11.69 -18.87
N ASP A 283 -16.62 -11.10 -19.55
CA ASP A 283 -17.06 -9.73 -19.27
C ASP A 283 -17.65 -9.61 -17.87
N THR A 284 -18.54 -10.54 -17.49
CA THR A 284 -19.11 -10.63 -16.13
C THR A 284 -18.00 -10.82 -15.10
N MET A 285 -17.08 -11.75 -15.33
CA MET A 285 -15.98 -11.99 -14.37
C MET A 285 -15.09 -10.75 -14.20
N VAL A 286 -14.80 -10.02 -15.27
CA VAL A 286 -14.04 -8.76 -15.22
C VAL A 286 -14.80 -7.70 -14.43
N GLU A 287 -16.09 -7.52 -14.70
CA GLU A 287 -16.93 -6.57 -13.96
C GLU A 287 -16.89 -6.83 -12.45
N TYR A 288 -17.07 -8.08 -12.03
CA TYR A 288 -17.02 -8.42 -10.60
C TYR A 288 -15.62 -8.27 -10.01
N MET A 289 -14.57 -8.62 -10.74
CA MET A 289 -13.19 -8.34 -10.31
C MET A 289 -12.98 -6.84 -10.05
N GLU A 290 -13.47 -5.96 -10.93
CA GLU A 290 -13.42 -4.51 -10.73
C GLU A 290 -14.26 -4.05 -9.53
N ARG A 291 -15.46 -4.62 -9.33
CA ARG A 291 -16.30 -4.34 -8.14
C ARG A 291 -15.63 -4.73 -6.82
N PHE A 292 -14.74 -5.73 -6.83
CA PHE A 292 -13.88 -6.09 -5.70
C PHE A 292 -12.54 -5.32 -5.65
N GLY A 293 -12.38 -4.28 -6.47
CA GLY A 293 -11.24 -3.38 -6.48
C GLY A 293 -10.00 -3.90 -7.23
N MET A 294 -10.12 -4.98 -7.99
CA MET A 294 -9.06 -5.45 -8.90
C MET A 294 -8.97 -4.53 -10.12
N TYR A 295 -7.89 -4.65 -10.91
CA TYR A 295 -7.51 -3.75 -12.02
C TYR A 295 -7.09 -2.33 -11.63
N SER A 296 -7.32 -1.92 -10.39
CA SER A 296 -6.81 -0.71 -9.77
C SER A 296 -5.87 -1.04 -8.61
N ARG A 297 -4.97 -0.11 -8.28
CA ARG A 297 -4.30 -0.16 -6.97
C ARG A 297 -5.34 0.20 -5.91
N PRO A 298 -5.42 -0.54 -4.78
CA PRO A 298 -6.23 -0.12 -3.65
C PRO A 298 -5.94 1.33 -3.26
N GLU A 299 -6.99 2.11 -3.04
CA GLU A 299 -6.87 3.41 -2.37
C GLU A 299 -6.51 3.14 -0.90
N PHE A 300 -5.27 3.42 -0.51
CA PHE A 300 -4.73 3.05 0.79
C PHE A 300 -3.77 4.16 1.25
N ASP A 301 -3.69 4.44 2.55
CA ASP A 301 -2.78 5.41 3.17
C ASP A 301 -1.33 4.90 3.24
N TYR A 302 -0.84 4.44 2.08
CA TYR A 302 0.47 3.82 1.92
C TYR A 302 1.05 4.23 0.55
N PRO A 303 2.38 4.27 0.37
CA PRO A 303 2.97 4.80 -0.87
C PRO A 303 2.49 4.05 -2.13
N GLU A 304 2.06 4.79 -3.16
CA GLU A 304 1.44 4.19 -4.36
C GLU A 304 2.36 3.20 -5.11
N ASP A 305 3.67 3.45 -5.12
CA ASP A 305 4.68 2.59 -5.74
C ASP A 305 4.93 1.31 -4.92
N GLN A 306 4.48 1.30 -3.66
CA GLN A 306 4.49 0.18 -2.74
C GLN A 306 3.16 -0.59 -2.67
N ILE A 307 2.26 -0.33 -3.62
CA ILE A 307 0.98 -1.04 -3.78
C ILE A 307 0.93 -1.59 -5.22
N ARG A 308 0.49 -2.85 -5.36
CA ARG A 308 0.22 -3.46 -6.67
C ARG A 308 -1.27 -3.70 -6.85
N ALA A 309 -1.71 -3.47 -8.09
CA ALA A 309 -3.03 -3.86 -8.55
C ALA A 309 -3.08 -5.39 -8.74
N SER A 310 -4.25 -5.96 -8.49
CA SER A 310 -4.55 -7.38 -8.69
C SER A 310 -5.33 -7.59 -9.99
N GLY A 311 -5.28 -8.79 -10.56
CA GLY A 311 -6.03 -9.19 -11.74
C GLY A 311 -5.29 -10.23 -12.60
N PRO A 312 -5.93 -10.73 -13.67
CA PRO A 312 -5.28 -11.53 -14.70
C PRO A 312 -4.14 -10.74 -15.35
N ALA A 313 -2.95 -11.31 -15.36
CA ALA A 313 -1.74 -10.67 -15.87
C ALA A 313 -1.08 -11.50 -16.98
N ARG A 314 -0.65 -10.82 -18.04
CA ARG A 314 0.23 -11.36 -19.09
C ARG A 314 1.58 -10.66 -18.98
N GLY A 315 2.57 -11.34 -18.41
CA GLY A 315 3.81 -10.69 -17.97
C GLY A 315 3.49 -9.63 -16.90
N ASN A 316 3.98 -8.39 -17.10
CA ASN A 316 3.78 -7.29 -16.13
C ASN A 316 2.54 -6.44 -16.41
N ARG A 317 1.64 -6.88 -17.30
CA ARG A 317 0.46 -6.11 -17.72
C ARG A 317 -0.82 -6.85 -17.36
N LEU A 318 -1.74 -6.14 -16.70
CA LEU A 318 -3.09 -6.63 -16.48
C LEU A 318 -3.89 -6.68 -17.79
N VAL A 319 -4.66 -7.75 -17.96
CA VAL A 319 -5.47 -8.02 -19.15
C VAL A 319 -6.93 -8.28 -18.76
N LYS A 320 -7.84 -7.78 -19.58
CA LYS A 320 -9.29 -7.95 -19.40
C LYS A 320 -9.91 -8.96 -20.36
N SER A 321 -9.14 -9.52 -21.29
CA SER A 321 -9.64 -10.47 -22.26
C SER A 321 -8.52 -11.36 -22.81
N GLY A 322 -8.92 -12.42 -23.52
CA GLY A 322 -7.99 -13.36 -24.16
C GLY A 322 -7.23 -14.24 -23.18
N PHE A 323 -7.79 -14.46 -21.99
CA PHE A 323 -7.35 -15.45 -21.00
C PHE A 323 -8.41 -16.55 -20.84
N ASP A 324 -8.03 -17.70 -20.29
CA ASP A 324 -8.96 -18.77 -19.91
C ASP A 324 -9.78 -18.35 -18.68
N VAL A 325 -11.05 -18.01 -18.90
CA VAL A 325 -11.93 -17.52 -17.83
C VAL A 325 -12.26 -18.60 -16.80
N GLY A 326 -12.37 -19.86 -17.19
CA GLY A 326 -12.61 -20.96 -16.27
C GLY A 326 -11.47 -21.13 -15.27
N ARG A 327 -10.22 -20.98 -15.74
CA ARG A 327 -9.03 -21.00 -14.86
C ARG A 327 -8.92 -19.76 -13.98
N VAL A 328 -9.17 -18.58 -14.53
CA VAL A 328 -9.16 -17.33 -13.76
C VAL A 328 -10.22 -17.37 -12.66
N ALA A 329 -11.42 -17.91 -12.93
CA ALA A 329 -12.51 -18.03 -11.97
C ALA A 329 -12.18 -18.93 -10.76
N ILE A 330 -11.17 -19.79 -10.86
CA ILE A 330 -10.66 -20.58 -9.72
C ILE A 330 -9.31 -20.07 -9.20
N GLY A 331 -8.93 -18.84 -9.56
CA GLY A 331 -7.73 -18.16 -9.11
C GLY A 331 -6.43 -18.72 -9.70
N GLN A 332 -6.54 -19.37 -10.86
CA GLN A 332 -5.43 -19.88 -11.64
C GLN A 332 -5.29 -19.08 -12.95
N GLY A 333 -4.58 -19.62 -13.93
CA GLY A 333 -4.48 -19.06 -15.26
C GLY A 333 -3.29 -19.64 -16.03
N GLY A 334 -3.01 -19.06 -17.18
CA GLY A 334 -1.95 -19.49 -18.10
C GLY A 334 -1.07 -18.34 -18.55
N ALA A 335 -0.24 -18.60 -19.57
CA ALA A 335 0.64 -17.59 -20.16
C ALA A 335 -0.15 -16.42 -20.77
N GLU A 336 -1.41 -16.66 -21.14
CA GLU A 336 -2.32 -15.69 -21.75
C GLU A 336 -2.93 -14.73 -20.73
N GLY A 337 -2.97 -15.13 -19.45
CA GLY A 337 -3.49 -14.38 -18.32
C GLY A 337 -3.48 -15.23 -17.04
N GLN A 338 -2.51 -14.98 -16.17
CA GLN A 338 -2.42 -15.62 -14.86
C GLN A 338 -3.17 -14.75 -13.84
N MET A 339 -4.16 -15.30 -13.13
CA MET A 339 -4.80 -14.57 -12.05
C MET A 339 -3.80 -14.32 -10.93
N LEU A 340 -3.55 -13.06 -10.59
CA LEU A 340 -2.65 -12.66 -9.50
C LEU A 340 -3.36 -11.68 -8.56
N ALA A 341 -3.18 -11.86 -7.25
CA ALA A 341 -3.72 -10.96 -6.24
C ALA A 341 -2.76 -10.79 -5.06
N THR A 342 -2.74 -9.60 -4.48
CA THR A 342 -1.98 -9.35 -3.24
C THR A 342 -2.76 -9.87 -2.02
N PRO A 343 -2.09 -10.25 -0.92
CA PRO A 343 -2.77 -10.59 0.33
C PRO A 343 -3.72 -9.48 0.81
N LEU A 344 -3.34 -8.20 0.66
CA LEU A 344 -4.23 -7.06 0.95
C LEU A 344 -5.51 -7.13 0.13
N GLN A 345 -5.43 -7.32 -1.20
CA GLN A 345 -6.62 -7.39 -2.04
C GLN A 345 -7.53 -8.56 -1.66
N MET A 346 -6.96 -9.73 -1.36
CA MET A 346 -7.76 -10.89 -0.95
C MET A 346 -8.40 -10.70 0.44
N ALA A 347 -7.75 -9.96 1.33
CA ALA A 347 -8.36 -9.55 2.59
C ALA A 347 -9.51 -8.54 2.36
N MET A 348 -9.37 -7.62 1.39
CA MET A 348 -10.46 -6.73 0.97
C MET A 348 -11.64 -7.49 0.37
N VAL A 349 -11.41 -8.54 -0.43
CA VAL A 349 -12.47 -9.43 -0.94
C VAL A 349 -13.25 -10.04 0.22
N ALA A 350 -12.55 -10.63 1.20
CA ALA A 350 -13.19 -11.24 2.37
C ALA A 350 -13.95 -10.21 3.22
N ALA A 351 -13.35 -9.03 3.45
CA ALA A 351 -14.00 -7.94 4.19
C ALA A 351 -15.25 -7.42 3.47
N THR A 352 -15.23 -7.32 2.15
CA THR A 352 -16.38 -6.90 1.35
C THR A 352 -17.56 -7.86 1.51
N ILE A 353 -17.30 -9.17 1.49
CA ILE A 353 -18.33 -10.19 1.76
C ILE A 353 -18.84 -10.07 3.19
N GLY A 354 -17.95 -9.87 4.16
CA GLY A 354 -18.33 -9.66 5.56
C GLY A 354 -19.10 -8.37 5.83
N ASN A 355 -18.99 -7.38 4.93
CA ASN A 355 -19.58 -6.04 5.04
C ASN A 355 -20.74 -5.84 4.06
N ASP A 356 -21.56 -6.88 3.86
CA ASP A 356 -22.77 -6.82 3.03
C ASP A 356 -22.52 -6.31 1.59
N GLY A 357 -21.38 -6.68 0.99
CA GLY A 357 -21.00 -6.32 -0.36
C GLY A 357 -20.40 -4.91 -0.52
N LYS A 358 -20.18 -4.18 0.59
CA LYS A 358 -19.57 -2.84 0.55
C LYS A 358 -18.05 -2.94 0.64
N LEU A 359 -17.39 -2.63 -0.47
CA LEU A 359 -15.95 -2.48 -0.53
C LEU A 359 -15.53 -1.19 0.19
N LEU A 360 -14.81 -1.34 1.30
CA LEU A 360 -14.26 -0.20 2.05
C LEU A 360 -12.83 0.10 1.62
N ARG A 361 -12.44 1.36 1.81
CA ARG A 361 -11.06 1.80 1.70
C ARG A 361 -10.27 1.25 2.90
N PRO A 362 -9.22 0.44 2.70
CA PRO A 362 -8.34 0.06 3.80
C PRO A 362 -7.62 1.29 4.36
N THR A 363 -7.32 1.31 5.65
CA THR A 363 -6.60 2.41 6.29
C THR A 363 -5.79 1.96 7.50
N PHE A 364 -4.59 2.51 7.64
CA PHE A 364 -3.79 2.50 8.85
C PHE A 364 -4.12 3.67 9.78
N LEU A 365 -4.67 4.77 9.29
CA LEU A 365 -4.90 5.97 10.09
C LEU A 365 -6.07 5.78 11.05
N GLN A 366 -5.82 5.93 12.36
CA GLN A 366 -6.86 5.94 13.39
C GLN A 366 -7.14 7.35 13.89
N GLU A 367 -6.10 8.14 14.12
CA GLU A 367 -6.20 9.51 14.65
C GLU A 367 -4.94 10.32 14.29
N VAL A 368 -5.11 11.58 13.91
CA VAL A 368 -4.05 12.59 13.84
C VAL A 368 -4.23 13.58 14.96
N LYS A 369 -3.16 13.82 15.73
CA LYS A 369 -3.15 14.77 16.83
C LYS A 369 -2.09 15.84 16.60
N ASP A 370 -2.54 17.10 16.51
CA ASP A 370 -1.63 18.23 16.36
C ASP A 370 -0.76 18.45 17.62
N ARG A 371 0.23 19.32 17.50
CA ARG A 371 1.13 19.68 18.62
C ARG A 371 0.42 20.29 19.85
N ASP A 372 -0.76 20.88 19.67
CA ASP A 372 -1.56 21.46 20.74
C ASP A 372 -2.41 20.37 21.43
N GLY A 373 -2.36 19.14 20.90
CA GLY A 373 -3.10 17.99 21.36
C GLY A 373 -4.53 17.93 20.83
N ARG A 374 -4.87 18.70 19.78
CA ARG A 374 -6.17 18.65 19.12
C ARG A 374 -6.19 17.53 18.10
N VAL A 375 -7.30 16.79 18.06
CA VAL A 375 -7.55 15.79 17.02
C VAL A 375 -7.96 16.52 15.75
N THR A 376 -7.20 16.34 14.67
CA THR A 376 -7.43 17.00 13.37
C THR A 376 -8.04 16.05 12.34
N ASP A 377 -7.81 14.74 12.50
CA ASP A 377 -8.42 13.68 11.70
C ASP A 377 -8.63 12.44 12.58
N GLN A 378 -9.70 11.69 12.35
CA GLN A 378 -10.05 10.50 13.10
C GLN A 378 -10.88 9.55 12.25
N LEU A 379 -10.53 8.26 12.32
CA LEU A 379 -11.31 7.21 11.67
C LEU A 379 -12.66 7.06 12.37
N GLU A 380 -13.73 7.30 11.62
CA GLU A 380 -15.10 7.13 12.09
C GLU A 380 -15.49 5.64 12.15
N PRO A 381 -16.33 5.22 13.11
CA PRO A 381 -16.75 3.82 13.30
C PRO A 381 -17.61 3.19 12.20
#